data_AF-A0A972G9V6-F1
#
_entry.id   AF-A0A972G9V6-F1
#
_cell.length_a   1.000
_cell.length_b   1.000
_cell.length_c   1.000
_cell.angle_alpha   90.00
_cell.angle_beta   90.00
_cell.angle_gamma   90.00
#
_symmetry.space_group_name_H-M   'P 1'
#
loop_
_entity.id
_entity.type
_entity.pdbx_description
1 polymer ?
#
loop_
_entity_poly.entity_id
_entity_poly.type
_entity_poly.pdbx_seq_one_letter_code
_entity_poly.pdbx_strand_id
1 'polypeptide(L)'
;MLPPLRPTERQLAYARRISASSGVTLPGTVQADRRRLSRWIDANAAALRRNAVKPSDHPSSRQVAFAERIARGRQRDIPDECYQSAALLGSWIDSNKW
;
A
#
# COMPACT_ATOMS: atom_id res chain seq x y z
N MET A 1 39.44 4.06 -0.14
CA MET A 1 38.08 3.51 0.05
C MET A 1 37.11 4.69 0.18
N LEU A 2 36.06 4.77 -0.63
CA LEU A 2 35.02 5.78 -0.45
C LEU A 2 34.26 5.50 0.85
N PRO A 3 33.91 6.53 1.65
CA PRO A 3 33.11 6.33 2.85
C PRO A 3 31.75 5.73 2.50
N PRO A 4 31.19 4.84 3.34
CA PRO A 4 29.86 4.29 3.10
C PRO A 4 28.84 5.43 3.04
N LEU A 5 28.03 5.43 1.98
CA LEU A 5 26.99 6.43 1.83
C LEU A 5 25.96 6.25 2.95
N ARG A 6 25.64 7.36 3.62
CA ARG A 6 24.61 7.38 4.65
C ARG A 6 23.26 7.03 4.02
N PRO A 7 22.44 6.18 4.66
CA PRO A 7 21.09 5.93 4.18
C PRO A 7 20.21 7.19 4.27
N THR A 8 19.20 7.26 3.42
CA THR A 8 18.24 8.37 3.49
C THR A 8 17.21 8.13 4.59
N GLU A 9 16.62 9.20 5.11
CA GLU A 9 15.54 9.12 6.10
C GLU A 9 14.37 8.26 5.62
N ARG A 10 14.02 8.35 4.33
CA ARG A 10 12.98 7.51 3.72
C ARG A 10 13.30 6.02 3.83
N GLN A 11 14.56 5.62 3.61
CA GLN A 11 14.96 4.22 3.74
C GLN A 11 14.94 3.77 5.20
N LEU A 12 15.41 4.60 6.13
CA LEU A 12 15.37 4.30 7.57
C LEU A 12 13.94 4.17 8.08
N ALA A 13 13.04 5.08 7.70
CA ALA A 13 11.63 5.04 8.05
C ALA A 13 10.95 3.77 7.50
N TYR A 14 11.25 3.40 6.24
CA TYR A 14 10.71 2.19 5.64
C TYR A 14 11.24 0.92 6.32
N ALA A 15 12.54 0.86 6.61
CA ALA A 15 13.15 -0.26 7.33
C ALA A 15 12.59 -0.42 8.75
N ARG A 16 12.32 0.68 9.46
CA ARG A 16 11.65 0.67 10.77
C ARG A 16 10.24 0.10 10.70
N ARG A 17 9.46 0.43 9.66
CA ARG A 17 8.13 -0.16 9.45
C ARG A 17 8.20 -1.66 9.22
N ILE A 18 9.17 -2.11 8.42
CA ILE A 18 9.41 -3.53 8.19
C ILE A 18 9.75 -4.23 9.52
N SER A 19 10.66 -3.65 10.32
CA SER A 19 11.04 -4.20 11.62
C SER A 19 9.84 -4.30 12.59
N ALA A 20 9.06 -3.22 12.71
CA ALA A 20 7.87 -3.20 13.56
C ALA A 20 6.79 -4.20 13.10
N SER A 21 6.61 -4.36 11.79
CA SER A 21 5.61 -5.28 11.25
C SER A 21 6.05 -6.75 11.34
N SER A 22 7.33 -7.04 11.10
CA SER A 22 7.85 -8.42 11.00
C SER A 22 8.43 -8.97 12.30
N GLY A 23 8.70 -8.11 13.29
CA GLY A 23 9.45 -8.46 14.50
C GLY A 23 10.97 -8.63 14.26
N VAL A 24 11.46 -8.49 13.03
CA VAL A 24 12.89 -8.62 12.72
C VAL A 24 13.64 -7.37 13.16
N THR A 25 14.61 -7.51 14.06
CA THR A 25 15.43 -6.39 14.55
C THR A 25 16.28 -5.81 13.41
N LEU A 26 16.25 -4.47 13.25
CA LEU A 26 17.07 -3.75 12.28
C LEU A 26 18.51 -3.56 12.81
N PRO A 27 19.54 -4.25 12.28
CA PRO A 27 20.89 -4.17 12.84
C PRO A 27 21.52 -2.79 12.64
N GLY A 28 22.26 -2.29 13.64
CA GLY A 28 22.91 -0.97 13.56
C GLY A 28 23.92 -0.84 12.41
N THR A 29 24.62 -1.93 12.06
CA THR A 29 25.56 -1.98 10.94
C THR A 29 24.90 -1.82 9.56
N VAL A 30 23.60 -2.15 9.46
CA VAL A 30 22.77 -1.96 8.27
C VAL A 30 22.27 -0.51 8.20
N GLN A 31 22.04 0.14 9.35
CA GLN A 31 21.63 1.54 9.44
C GLN A 31 22.76 2.54 9.09
N ALA A 32 24.02 2.09 9.07
CA ALA A 32 25.17 2.95 8.75
C ALA A 32 25.50 3.01 7.25
N ASP A 33 25.01 2.07 6.45
CA ASP A 33 25.36 1.93 5.03
C ASP A 33 24.11 1.80 4.16
N ARG A 34 23.93 2.75 3.25
CA ARG A 34 22.79 2.83 2.32
C ARG A 34 22.60 1.54 1.50
N ARG A 35 23.69 0.93 1.01
CA ARG A 35 23.61 -0.28 0.17
C ARG A 35 23.17 -1.47 0.99
N ARG A 36 23.69 -1.59 2.22
CA ARG A 36 23.29 -2.64 3.16
C ARG A 36 21.82 -2.46 3.56
N LEU A 37 21.40 -1.23 3.85
CA LEU A 37 20.01 -0.92 4.18
C LEU A 37 19.06 -1.28 3.05
N SER A 38 19.40 -0.94 1.79
CA SER A 38 18.59 -1.32 0.63
C SER A 38 18.44 -2.83 0.51
N ARG A 39 19.53 -3.59 0.59
CA ARG A 39 19.48 -5.06 0.50
C ARG A 39 18.66 -5.68 1.62
N TRP A 40 18.77 -5.16 2.84
CA TRP A 40 17.97 -5.61 3.96
C TRP A 40 16.49 -5.28 3.76
N ILE A 41 16.16 -4.08 3.27
CA ILE A 41 14.79 -3.69 2.91
C ILE A 41 14.24 -4.65 1.87
N ASP A 42 14.96 -4.92 0.78
CA ASP A 42 14.49 -5.77 -0.32
C ASP A 42 14.21 -7.20 0.16
N ALA A 43 15.07 -7.74 1.02
CA ALA A 43 14.90 -9.08 1.62
C ALA A 43 13.71 -9.17 2.59
N ASN A 44 13.34 -8.07 3.25
CA ASN A 44 12.33 -8.08 4.32
C ASN A 44 11.01 -7.36 3.95
N ALA A 45 10.95 -6.67 2.80
CA ALA A 45 9.77 -5.94 2.34
C ALA A 45 8.53 -6.84 2.16
N ALA A 46 8.74 -8.12 1.86
CA ALA A 46 7.65 -9.11 1.80
C ALA A 46 6.91 -9.27 3.14
N ALA A 47 7.57 -9.02 4.27
CA ALA A 47 6.92 -9.13 5.57
C ALA A 47 5.84 -8.04 5.78
N LEU A 48 6.07 -6.82 5.28
CA LEU A 48 5.02 -5.79 5.25
C LEU A 48 3.83 -6.20 4.39
N ARG A 49 4.07 -6.92 3.29
CA ARG A 49 3.00 -7.40 2.40
C ARG A 49 2.20 -8.53 3.03
N ARG A 50 2.84 -9.42 3.79
CA ARG A 50 2.18 -10.53 4.50
C ARG A 50 1.29 -10.03 5.64
N ASN A 51 1.74 -8.98 6.34
CA ASN A 51 1.02 -8.41 7.47
C ASN A 51 0.12 -7.23 7.09
N ALA A 52 0.14 -6.82 5.82
CA ALA A 52 -0.91 -5.97 5.30
C ALA A 52 -2.23 -6.75 5.40
N VAL A 53 -3.21 -6.15 6.09
CA VAL A 53 -4.58 -6.66 6.10
C VAL A 53 -4.97 -6.94 4.65
N LYS A 54 -5.42 -8.17 4.37
CA LYS A 54 -5.94 -8.50 3.03
C LYS A 54 -6.93 -7.39 2.67
N PRO A 55 -6.82 -6.76 1.49
CA PRO A 55 -7.81 -5.79 1.07
C PRO A 55 -9.18 -6.47 1.23
N SER A 56 -10.08 -5.82 1.96
CA SER A 56 -11.43 -6.34 2.11
C SER A 56 -12.00 -6.55 0.73
N ASP A 57 -12.66 -7.69 0.52
CA ASP A 57 -13.39 -7.89 -0.73
C ASP A 57 -14.47 -6.81 -0.88
N HIS A 58 -14.97 -6.23 0.22
CA HIS A 58 -15.86 -5.07 0.18
C HIS A 58 -15.18 -3.78 -0.28
N PRO A 59 -15.89 -2.94 -1.06
CA PRO A 59 -15.40 -1.64 -1.47
C PRO A 59 -15.06 -0.74 -0.29
N SER A 60 -14.00 0.04 -0.45
CA SER A 60 -13.66 1.09 0.53
C SER A 60 -14.70 2.22 0.51
N SER A 61 -14.90 2.90 1.63
CA SER A 61 -15.79 4.08 1.72
C SER A 61 -15.45 5.16 0.69
N ARG A 62 -14.16 5.28 0.34
CA ARG A 62 -13.71 6.20 -0.72
C ARG A 62 -14.19 5.77 -2.11
N GLN A 63 -14.16 4.47 -2.42
CA GLN A 63 -14.70 3.96 -3.69
C GLN A 63 -16.20 4.17 -3.75
N VAL A 64 -16.93 3.88 -2.66
CA VAL A 64 -18.38 4.11 -2.56
C VAL A 64 -18.72 5.59 -2.81
N ALA A 65 -18.10 6.52 -2.06
CA ALA A 65 -18.36 7.94 -2.24
C ALA A 65 -18.04 8.44 -3.66
N PHE A 66 -17.01 7.88 -4.30
CA PHE A 66 -16.67 8.23 -5.67
C PHE A 66 -17.69 7.69 -6.68
N ALA A 67 -18.13 6.44 -6.51
CA ALA A 67 -19.17 5.84 -7.32
C ALA A 67 -20.49 6.60 -7.18
N GLU A 68 -20.92 6.94 -5.95
CA GLU A 68 -22.14 7.69 -5.67
C GLU A 68 -22.13 9.07 -6.34
N ARG A 69 -20.96 9.73 -6.37
CA ARG A 69 -20.80 11.02 -7.05
C ARG A 69 -21.01 10.88 -8.57
N ILE A 70 -20.48 9.82 -9.17
CA ILE A 70 -20.67 9.51 -10.59
C ILE A 70 -22.15 9.17 -10.86
N ALA A 71 -22.74 8.31 -10.05
CA ALA A 71 -24.13 7.87 -10.10
C ALA A 71 -25.09 9.07 -10.13
N ARG A 72 -24.93 9.99 -9.17
CA ARG A 72 -25.71 11.22 -9.07
C ARG A 72 -25.52 12.13 -10.30
N GLY A 73 -24.28 12.30 -10.76
CA GLY A 73 -23.98 13.15 -11.92
C GLY A 73 -24.54 12.60 -13.24
N ARG A 74 -24.63 11.27 -13.37
CA ARG A 74 -25.12 10.57 -14.57
C ARG A 74 -26.58 10.14 -14.48
N GLN A 75 -27.26 10.41 -13.37
CA GLN A 75 -28.61 9.91 -13.06
C GLN A 75 -28.71 8.39 -13.29
N ARG A 76 -27.73 7.65 -12.79
CA ARG A 76 -27.67 6.18 -12.86
C ARG A 76 -27.51 5.61 -11.46
N ASP A 77 -28.13 4.47 -11.23
CA ASP A 77 -27.94 3.72 -10.00
C ASP A 77 -26.69 2.83 -10.07
N ILE A 78 -26.11 2.57 -8.90
CA ILE A 78 -25.02 1.60 -8.74
C ILE A 78 -25.67 0.25 -8.47
N PRO A 79 -25.40 -0.79 -9.27
CA PRO A 79 -25.93 -2.12 -9.01
C PRO A 79 -25.49 -2.67 -7.64
N ASP A 80 -26.36 -3.40 -6.95
CA ASP A 80 -26.13 -3.90 -5.59
C ASP A 80 -24.89 -4.81 -5.49
N GLU A 81 -24.62 -5.60 -6.53
CA GLU A 81 -23.44 -6.45 -6.63
C GLU A 81 -22.12 -5.65 -6.58
N CYS A 82 -22.13 -4.38 -6.96
CA CYS A 82 -20.95 -3.53 -6.87
C CYS A 82 -20.59 -3.26 -5.39
N TYR A 83 -21.54 -3.22 -4.47
CA TYR A 83 -21.25 -3.02 -3.04
C TYR A 83 -20.68 -4.27 -2.35
N GLN A 84 -20.77 -5.43 -3.00
CA GLN A 84 -20.24 -6.69 -2.50
C GLN A 84 -18.75 -6.88 -2.84
N SER A 85 -18.25 -6.19 -3.88
CA SER A 85 -16.86 -6.31 -4.31
C SER A 85 -16.21 -4.97 -4.68
N ALA A 86 -15.07 -4.68 -4.07
CA ALA A 86 -14.22 -3.54 -4.41
C ALA A 86 -13.79 -3.55 -5.88
N ALA A 87 -13.63 -4.74 -6.46
CA ALA A 87 -13.29 -4.92 -7.87
C ALA A 87 -14.48 -4.62 -8.78
N LEU A 88 -15.68 -5.09 -8.43
CA LEU A 88 -16.91 -4.79 -9.19
C LEU A 88 -17.23 -3.29 -9.16
N LEU A 89 -17.18 -2.65 -7.98
CA LEU A 89 -17.37 -1.21 -7.89
C LEU A 89 -16.31 -0.43 -8.66
N GLY A 90 -15.05 -0.89 -8.63
CA GLY A 90 -13.97 -0.31 -9.42
C GLY A 90 -14.24 -0.37 -10.92
N SER A 91 -14.67 -1.53 -11.43
CA SER A 91 -15.02 -1.71 -12.85
C SER A 91 -16.21 -0.84 -13.27
N TRP A 92 -17.23 -0.72 -12.40
CA TRP A 92 -18.37 0.16 -12.63
C TRP A 92 -17.94 1.64 -12.67
N ILE A 93 -17.08 2.07 -11.74
CA ILE A 93 -16.51 3.42 -11.71
C ILE A 93 -15.76 3.71 -13.02
N ASP A 94 -14.88 2.80 -13.45
CA ASP A 94 -14.07 2.99 -14.65
C ASP A 94 -14.91 3.09 -15.92
N SER A 95 -16.02 2.36 -15.97
CA SER A 95 -16.98 2.39 -17.09
C SER A 95 -17.84 3.65 -17.10
N ASN A 96 -17.94 4.38 -15.98
CA ASN A 96 -18.81 5.55 -15.82
C ASN A 96 -18.05 6.84 -15.48
N LYS A 97 -16.71 6.87 -15.53
CA LYS A 97 -15.92 8.08 -15.17
C LYS A 97 -15.84 9.15 -16.27
N TRP A 98 -16.16 8.80 -17.51
CA TRP A 98 -16.05 9.63 -18.72
C TRP A 98 -17.41 9.84 -19.37
#